data_AF-A0A255H2Q4-F1
#
_entry.id   AF-A0A255H2Q4-F1
#
_cell.length_a   1.000
_cell.length_b   1.000
_cell.length_c   1.000
_cell.angle_alpha   90.00
_cell.angle_beta   90.00
_cell.angle_gamma   90.00
#
_symmetry.space_group_name_H-M   'P 1'
#
loop_
_entity.id
_entity.type
_entity.pdbx_description
1 polymer ?
#
loop_
_entity_poly.entity_id
_entity_poly.type
_entity_poly.pdbx_seq_one_letter_code
_entity_poly.pdbx_strand_id
1 'polypeptide(L)'
;MTESQNPEEQAAATEAAQNVVDEVTSYEYSGEKDRISGQLDQGLDEAGVDLPESEKSRLVDEIDDRKDEDPDGGPEVGSANPA
;
A
#
# COMPACT_ATOMS: atom_id res chain seq x y z
N MET A 1 14.02 -23.95 12.93
CA MET A 1 14.76 -22.85 12.29
C MET A 1 13.68 -22.01 11.64
N THR A 2 13.19 -20.99 12.32
CA THR A 2 12.27 -20.02 11.70
C THR A 2 13.13 -19.15 10.82
N GLU A 3 12.94 -19.29 9.52
CA GLU A 3 13.54 -18.51 8.45
C GLU A 3 13.42 -17.03 8.84
N SER A 4 14.54 -16.40 9.19
CA SER A 4 14.62 -14.94 9.22
C SER A 4 14.36 -14.51 7.78
N GLN A 5 13.12 -14.15 7.46
CA GLN A 5 12.81 -13.44 6.22
C GLN A 5 13.80 -12.27 6.14
N ASN A 6 14.62 -12.24 5.10
CA ASN A 6 15.79 -11.38 5.09
C ASN A 6 15.31 -9.93 5.22
N PRO A 7 15.92 -9.11 6.10
CA PRO A 7 15.49 -7.72 6.28
C PRO A 7 15.55 -6.93 4.96
N GLU A 8 16.39 -7.35 4.03
CA GLU A 8 16.50 -6.81 2.67
C GLU A 8 15.25 -7.11 1.82
N GLU A 9 14.66 -8.29 1.93
CA GLU A 9 13.44 -8.66 1.19
C GLU A 9 12.20 -7.94 1.77
N GLN A 10 12.14 -7.78 3.10
CA GLN A 10 11.09 -6.99 3.75
C GLN A 10 11.19 -5.50 3.41
N ALA A 11 12.41 -4.96 3.33
CA ALA A 11 12.63 -3.59 2.88
C ALA A 11 12.15 -3.40 1.44
N ALA A 12 12.54 -4.31 0.53
CA ALA A 12 12.11 -4.28 -0.86
C ALA A 12 10.57 -4.41 -1.00
N ALA A 13 9.94 -5.29 -0.22
CA ALA A 13 8.48 -5.43 -0.19
C ALA A 13 7.80 -4.14 0.30
N THR A 14 8.36 -3.49 1.33
CA THR A 14 7.84 -2.24 1.86
C THR A 14 8.00 -1.09 0.86
N GLU A 15 9.14 -1.00 0.18
CA GLU A 15 9.37 -0.02 -0.89
C GLU A 15 8.42 -0.24 -2.09
N ALA A 16 8.18 -1.49 -2.46
CA ALA A 16 7.24 -1.83 -3.53
C ALA A 16 5.77 -1.50 -3.14
N ALA A 17 5.36 -1.85 -1.92
CA ALA A 17 4.05 -1.46 -1.39
C ALA A 17 3.89 0.06 -1.33
N GLN A 18 4.94 0.79 -0.92
CA GLN A 18 4.93 2.25 -0.88
C GLN A 18 4.69 2.84 -2.27
N ASN A 19 5.38 2.31 -3.30
CA ASN A 19 5.19 2.76 -4.68
C ASN A 19 3.74 2.58 -5.16
N VAL A 20 3.12 1.45 -4.84
CA VAL A 20 1.70 1.19 -5.16
C VAL A 20 0.79 2.19 -4.45
N VAL A 21 1.03 2.46 -3.17
CA VAL A 21 0.24 3.42 -2.39
C VAL A 21 0.35 4.84 -2.96
N ASP A 22 1.56 5.28 -3.32
CA ASP A 22 1.80 6.57 -3.96
C ASP A 22 1.10 6.66 -5.33
N GLU A 23 1.16 5.60 -6.13
CA GLU A 23 0.49 5.55 -7.43
C GLU A 23 -1.04 5.64 -7.28
N VAL A 24 -1.62 4.82 -6.40
CA VAL A 24 -3.06 4.84 -6.12
C VAL A 24 -3.47 6.22 -5.61
N THR A 25 -2.73 6.82 -4.67
CA THR A 25 -3.03 8.15 -4.14
C THR A 25 -2.98 9.23 -5.23
N SER A 26 -2.04 9.14 -6.17
CA SER A 26 -1.90 10.12 -7.26
C SER A 26 -3.07 10.11 -8.24
N TYR A 27 -3.67 8.94 -8.49
CA TYR A 27 -4.83 8.80 -9.39
C TYR A 27 -6.18 9.05 -8.69
N GLU A 28 -6.24 8.86 -7.38
CA GLU A 28 -7.48 8.75 -6.63
C GLU A 28 -8.08 10.10 -6.19
N TYR A 29 -8.01 11.14 -7.03
CA TYR A 29 -8.72 12.40 -6.80
C TYR A 29 -10.26 12.27 -6.86
N SER A 30 -10.81 11.08 -7.14
CA SER A 30 -12.25 10.89 -7.43
C SER A 30 -12.85 9.50 -7.19
N GLY A 31 -12.09 8.50 -6.72
CA GLY A 31 -12.62 7.13 -6.54
C GLY A 31 -13.37 6.94 -5.22
N GLU A 32 -14.14 5.85 -5.10
CA GLU A 32 -14.77 5.40 -3.84
C GLU A 32 -13.83 4.42 -3.12
N LYS A 33 -13.95 4.24 -1.79
CA LYS A 33 -13.08 3.34 -0.99
C LYS A 33 -12.91 1.94 -1.59
N ASP A 34 -13.98 1.37 -2.17
CA ASP A 34 -13.93 0.06 -2.83
C ASP A 34 -12.97 0.03 -4.03
N ARG A 35 -12.88 1.14 -4.76
CA ARG A 35 -11.95 1.29 -5.89
C ARG A 35 -10.51 1.40 -5.41
N ILE A 36 -10.25 2.21 -4.38
CA ILE A 36 -8.94 2.32 -3.73
C ILE A 36 -8.46 0.93 -3.29
N SER A 37 -9.30 0.21 -2.57
CA SER A 37 -8.99 -1.13 -2.06
C SER A 37 -8.68 -2.12 -3.19
N GLY A 38 -9.43 -2.06 -4.29
CA GLY A 38 -9.19 -2.91 -5.47
C GLY A 38 -7.89 -2.58 -6.21
N GLN A 39 -7.56 -1.28 -6.35
CA GLN A 39 -6.31 -0.86 -7.01
C GLN A 39 -5.08 -1.17 -6.14
N LEU A 40 -5.18 -1.00 -4.83
CA LEU A 40 -4.14 -1.46 -3.89
C LEU A 40 -3.92 -2.95 -4.01
N ASP A 41 -4.98 -3.76 -3.97
CA ASP A 41 -4.86 -5.22 -4.06
C ASP A 41 -4.16 -5.65 -5.36
N GLN A 42 -4.60 -5.07 -6.48
CA GLN A 42 -4.02 -5.34 -7.78
C GLN A 42 -2.53 -4.95 -7.83
N GLY A 43 -2.17 -3.74 -7.41
CA GLY A 43 -0.78 -3.30 -7.45
C GLY A 43 0.14 -4.09 -6.50
N LEU A 44 -0.38 -4.49 -5.34
CA LEU A 44 0.35 -5.34 -4.39
C LEU A 44 0.59 -6.75 -4.95
N ASP A 45 -0.44 -7.35 -5.56
CA ASP A 45 -0.33 -8.68 -6.18
C ASP A 45 0.64 -8.66 -7.38
N GLU A 46 0.59 -7.61 -8.21
CA GLU A 46 1.55 -7.38 -9.31
C GLU A 46 2.99 -7.18 -8.81
N ALA A 47 3.15 -6.57 -7.63
CA ALA A 47 4.43 -6.38 -6.96
C ALA A 47 4.93 -7.65 -6.24
N GLY A 48 4.09 -8.68 -6.11
CA GLY A 48 4.40 -9.88 -5.30
C GLY A 48 4.55 -9.54 -3.82
N VAL A 49 3.71 -8.63 -3.32
CA VAL A 49 3.72 -8.15 -1.95
C VAL A 49 2.36 -8.38 -1.31
N ASP A 50 2.36 -8.81 -0.05
CA ASP A 50 1.18 -8.97 0.77
C ASP A 50 1.20 -7.99 1.94
N LEU A 51 0.05 -7.37 2.20
CA LEU A 51 -0.17 -6.51 3.36
C LEU A 51 -1.19 -7.17 4.29
N PRO A 52 -0.96 -7.12 5.61
CA PRO A 52 -1.97 -7.55 6.55
C PRO A 52 -3.24 -6.71 6.38
N GLU A 53 -4.42 -7.35 6.43
CA GLU A 53 -5.72 -6.71 6.18
C GLU A 53 -5.95 -5.45 7.03
N SER A 54 -5.40 -5.42 8.25
CA SER A 54 -5.47 -4.25 9.15
C SER A 54 -4.67 -3.04 8.62
N GLU A 55 -3.48 -3.29 8.06
CA GLU A 55 -2.65 -2.23 7.45
C GLU A 55 -3.30 -1.77 6.14
N LYS A 56 -3.80 -2.71 5.33
CA LYS A 56 -4.52 -2.39 4.10
C LYS A 56 -5.75 -1.51 4.37
N SER A 57 -6.59 -1.87 5.35
CA SER A 57 -7.75 -1.07 5.70
C SER A 57 -7.35 0.33 6.16
N ARG A 58 -6.28 0.44 6.98
CA ARG A 58 -5.73 1.73 7.40
C ARG A 58 -5.31 2.57 6.20
N LEU A 59 -4.57 2.00 5.25
CA LEU A 59 -4.12 2.70 4.04
C LEU A 59 -5.30 3.16 3.20
N VAL A 60 -6.33 2.32 3.00
CA VAL A 60 -7.53 2.70 2.23
C VAL A 60 -8.25 3.88 2.87
N ASP A 61 -8.45 3.87 4.20
CA ASP A 61 -9.05 5.01 4.91
C ASP A 61 -8.17 6.26 4.81
N GLU A 62 -6.85 6.13 4.99
CA GLU A 62 -5.93 7.27 4.96
C GLU A 62 -5.77 7.88 3.55
N ILE A 63 -5.87 7.07 2.48
CA ILE A 63 -5.92 7.56 1.09
C ILE A 63 -7.25 8.27 0.84
N ASP A 64 -8.37 7.73 1.32
CA ASP A 64 -9.70 8.33 1.13
C ASP A 64 -9.83 9.68 1.83
N ASP A 65 -9.38 9.79 3.08
CA ASP A 65 -9.37 11.07 3.83
C ASP A 65 -8.45 12.12 3.17
N ARG A 66 -7.31 11.71 2.59
CA ARG A 66 -6.38 12.64 1.91
C ARG A 66 -6.87 13.17 0.57
N LYS A 67 -7.97 12.66 0.00
CA LYS A 67 -8.51 13.17 -1.27
C LYS A 67 -8.87 14.65 -1.21
N ASP A 68 -9.20 15.15 -0.02
CA ASP A 68 -9.56 16.54 0.22
C ASP A 68 -8.35 17.44 0.55
N GLU A 69 -7.17 16.88 0.77
CA GLU A 69 -5.93 17.60 1.13
C GLU A 69 -4.92 17.52 -0.02
N ASP A 70 -4.25 18.63 -0.38
CA ASP A 70 -3.22 18.65 -1.43
C ASP A 70 -2.17 17.55 -1.15
N PRO A 71 -2.09 16.49 -1.97
CA PRO A 71 -1.35 15.30 -1.60
C PRO A 71 0.12 15.46 -1.97
N ASP A 72 0.92 15.99 -1.04
CA ASP A 72 2.38 15.77 -1.03
C ASP A 72 2.66 14.30 -0.64
N GLY A 73 2.28 13.35 -1.51
CA GLY A 73 2.53 11.92 -1.38
C GLY A 73 1.39 11.08 -0.77
N GLY A 74 1.53 9.75 -0.89
CA GLY A 74 0.64 8.76 -0.31
C GLY A 74 0.91 8.47 1.18
N PRO A 75 -0.01 7.77 1.86
CA PRO A 75 0.24 7.25 3.21
C PRO A 75 1.51 6.38 3.27
N GLU A 76 2.18 6.40 4.42
CA GLU A 76 3.37 5.58 4.65
C GLU A 76 2.97 4.14 5.00
N VAL A 77 3.56 3.17 4.30
CA VAL A 77 3.42 1.74 4.59
C VAL A 77 4.30 1.37 5.78
N GLY A 78 3.69 0.88 6.86
CA GLY A 78 4.43 0.52 8.07
C GLY A 78 5.21 -0.79 7.95
N SER A 79 4.65 -1.78 7.26
CA SER A 79 5.28 -3.09 7.06
C SER A 79 4.58 -3.87 5.96
N ALA A 80 5.35 -4.46 5.05
CA ALA A 80 4.86 -5.38 4.04
C ALA A 80 5.65 -6.68 4.00
N ASN A 81 5.01 -7.76 3.56
CA ASN A 81 5.65 -9.05 3.40
C ASN A 81 5.77 -9.41 1.91
N PRO A 82 6.86 -10.06 1.49
CA PRO A 82 6.88 -10.71 0.19
C PRO A 82 5.83 -11.84 0.15
N ALA A 83 5.08 -11.92 -0.95
CA ALA A 83 4.04 -12.92 -1.19
C ALA A 83 4.60 -14.27 -1.67
#